data_AF-A0A920PFU4-F1
#
_entry.id   AF-A0A920PFU4-F1
#
_cell.length_a   1.000
_cell.length_b   1.000
_cell.length_c   1.000
_cell.angle_alpha   90.00
_cell.angle_beta   90.00
_cell.angle_gamma   90.00
#
_symmetry.space_group_name_H-M   'P 1'
#
loop_
_entity.id
_entity.type
_entity.pdbx_description
1 polymer ?
#
loop_
_entity_poly.entity_id
_entity_poly.type
_entity_poly.pdbx_seq_one_letter_code
_entity_poly.pdbx_strand_id
1 'polypeptide(L)' 'MREKPFNPDKVDILLNKNLLLKNGSPTNLSPKKLEKAMKQYEIDITIDLKCGKEWEEVLTCDLSYDYVKINAEYTT' A
#
# COMPACT_ATOMS: atom_id res chain seq x y z
N MET A 1 1.33 23.79 21.16
CA MET A 1 1.08 22.40 20.72
C MET A 1 0.95 22.46 19.21
N ARG A 2 2.00 22.09 18.43
CA ARG A 2 1.93 22.16 16.96
C ARG A 2 0.96 21.07 16.48
N GLU A 3 0.05 21.44 15.58
CA GLU A 3 -0.94 20.54 14.97
C GLU A 3 -0.29 19.29 14.39
N LYS A 4 -0.96 18.14 14.52
CA LYS A 4 -0.54 16.90 13.86
C LYS A 4 -0.72 17.08 12.35
N PRO A 5 0.35 17.09 11.52
CA PRO A 5 0.21 17.23 10.06
C PRO A 5 -0.47 16.02 9.41
N PHE A 6 -0.49 14.88 10.11
CA PHE A 6 -1.07 13.62 9.66
C PHE A 6 -2.26 13.20 10.54
N ASN A 7 -3.37 12.83 9.90
CA ASN A 7 -4.55 12.28 10.56
C ASN A 7 -4.93 10.92 9.92
N PRO A 8 -4.73 9.78 10.61
CA PRO A 8 -5.03 8.46 10.06
C PRO A 8 -6.52 8.26 9.75
N ASP A 9 -7.42 8.94 10.47
CA ASP A 9 -8.88 8.84 10.29
C ASP A 9 -9.37 9.50 8.99
N LYS A 10 -8.47 10.11 8.23
CA LYS A 10 -8.77 10.70 6.91
C LYS A 10 -8.19 9.89 5.75
N VAL A 11 -7.33 8.91 6.04
CA VAL A 11 -6.56 8.21 5.00
C VAL A 11 -7.46 7.29 4.18
N ASP A 12 -7.30 7.35 2.86
CA ASP A 12 -7.83 6.35 1.94
C ASP A 12 -6.68 5.52 1.37
N ILE A 13 -6.88 4.20 1.25
CA ILE A 13 -5.90 3.28 0.66
C ILE A 13 -6.59 2.47 -0.43
N LEU A 14 -6.00 2.44 -1.63
CA LEU A 14 -6.45 1.63 -2.74
C LEU A 14 -5.38 0.63 -3.17
N LEU A 15 -5.82 -0.56 -3.58
CA LEU A 15 -4.97 -1.56 -4.22
C LEU A 15 -5.56 -1.96 -5.57
N ASN A 16 -4.83 -1.73 -6.66
CA ASN A 16 -5.30 -1.94 -8.03
C ASN A 16 -6.71 -1.35 -8.23
N LYS A 17 -6.91 -0.10 -7.78
CA LYS A 17 -8.16 0.68 -7.79
C LYS A 17 -9.27 0.19 -6.85
N ASN A 18 -9.03 -0.86 -6.06
CA ASN A 18 -9.97 -1.32 -5.04
C ASN A 18 -9.76 -0.55 -3.74
N LEU A 19 -10.78 0.17 -3.28
CA LEU A 19 -10.72 0.92 -2.03
C LEU A 19 -10.70 -0.05 -0.83
N LEU A 20 -9.57 -0.15 -0.15
CA LEU A 20 -9.36 -0.98 1.04
C LEU A 20 -9.71 -0.25 2.32
N LEU A 21 -9.25 1.00 2.41
CA LEU A 21 -9.48 1.87 3.55
C LEU A 21 -10.14 3.15 3.06
N LYS A 22 -11.18 3.60 3.75
CA LYS A 22 -11.83 4.89 3.53
C LYS A 22 -11.94 5.63 4.86
N ASN A 23 -11.38 6.84 4.93
CA ASN A 23 -11.34 7.65 6.15
C ASN A 23 -10.85 6.83 7.36
N GLY A 24 -9.69 6.19 7.21
CA GLY A 24 -9.07 5.39 8.27
C GLY A 24 -9.79 4.08 8.61
N SER A 25 -10.92 3.76 7.97
CA SER A 25 -11.74 2.59 8.27
C SER A 25 -11.76 1.58 7.11
N PRO A 26 -11.70 0.26 7.37
CA PRO A 26 -11.82 -0.76 6.32
C PRO A 26 -13.15 -0.65 5.57
N THR A 27 -13.11 -0.90 4.26
CA THR A 27 -14.33 -1.04 3.46
C THR A 27 -14.86 -2.48 3.47
N ASN A 28 -16.05 -2.71 2.91
CA ASN A 28 -16.62 -4.04 2.74
C ASN A 28 -16.09 -4.76 1.47
N LEU A 29 -14.84 -4.50 1.06
CA LEU A 29 -14.23 -5.19 -0.07
C LEU A 29 -14.12 -6.70 0.22
N SER A 30 -14.62 -7.54 -0.69
CA SER A 30 -14.58 -8.98 -0.47
C SER A 30 -13.15 -9.53 -0.55
N PRO A 31 -12.78 -10.48 0.32
CA PRO A 31 -11.46 -11.12 0.29
C PRO A 31 -11.11 -11.71 -1.08
N LYS A 32 -12.09 -12.30 -1.78
CA LYS A 32 -11.90 -12.85 -3.13
C LYS A 32 -11.53 -11.79 -4.17
N LYS A 33 -12.10 -10.58 -4.07
CA LYS A 33 -11.76 -9.48 -4.97
C LYS A 33 -10.37 -8.95 -4.69
N LEU A 34 -10.00 -8.86 -3.41
CA LEU A 34 -8.65 -8.48 -2.98
C LEU A 34 -7.61 -9.50 -3.42
N GLU A 35 -7.87 -10.79 -3.22
CA GLU A 35 -6.98 -11.87 -3.66
C GLU A 35 -6.75 -11.83 -5.18
N LYS A 36 -7.80 -11.60 -5.97
CA LYS A 36 -7.67 -11.43 -7.41
C LYS A 36 -6.82 -10.21 -7.77
N ALA A 37 -6.96 -9.11 -7.04
CA ALA A 37 -6.17 -7.90 -7.26
C ALA A 37 -4.69 -8.15 -6.93
N MET A 38 -4.37 -8.84 -5.83
CA MET A 38 -3.01 -9.17 -5.40
C MET A 38 -2.27 -10.13 -6.33
N LYS A 39 -2.98 -10.90 -7.16
CA LYS A 39 -2.38 -11.85 -8.13
C LYS A 39 -1.97 -11.19 -9.45
N GLN A 40 -2.15 -9.88 -9.59
CA GLN A 40 -1.68 -9.15 -10.76
C GLN A 40 -0.15 -9.05 -10.74
N TYR A 41 0.45 -9.01 -11.94
CA TYR A 41 1.90 -8.90 -12.09
C TYR A 41 2.42 -7.56 -11.53
N GLU A 42 1.70 -6.48 -11.80
CA GLU A 42 1.94 -5.16 -11.21
C GLU A 42 0.88 -4.87 -10.14
N ILE A 43 1.31 -4.27 -9.03
CA ILE A 43 0.44 -3.85 -7.93
C ILE A 43 0.59 -2.36 -7.70
N ASP A 44 -0.46 -1.62 -8.01
CA ASP A 44 -0.60 -0.20 -7.69
C ASP A 44 -1.20 -0.04 -6.29
N ILE A 45 -0.45 0.63 -5.41
CA ILE A 45 -0.94 1.05 -4.09
C ILE A 45 -1.04 2.57 -4.09
N THR A 46 -2.26 3.08 -3.93
CA THR A 46 -2.51 4.52 -3.79
C THR A 46 -2.88 4.83 -2.34
N ILE A 47 -2.18 5.80 -1.73
CA ILE A 47 -2.45 6.27 -0.38
C ILE A 47 -2.79 7.77 -0.46
N ASP A 48 -4.04 8.13 -0.16
CA ASP A 48 -4.47 9.52 -0.07
C ASP A 48 -4.55 9.95 1.39
N LEU A 49 -3.62 10.83 1.80
CA LEU A 49 -3.52 11.35 3.16
C LEU A 49 -4.52 12.47 3.47
N LYS A 50 -5.17 13.05 2.44
CA LYS A 50 -6.07 14.21 2.53
C LYS A 50 -5.48 15.38 3.33
N CYS A 51 -4.18 15.60 3.18
CA CYS A 51 -3.41 16.61 3.92
C CYS A 51 -2.75 17.67 3.02
N GLY A 52 -3.17 17.78 1.75
CA GLY A 52 -2.59 18.72 0.80
C GLY A 52 -2.89 18.35 -0.65
N LYS A 53 -2.11 18.92 -1.58
CA LYS A 53 -2.16 18.62 -3.01
C LYS A 53 -0.87 18.00 -3.56
N GLU A 54 0.17 17.98 -2.73
CA GLU A 54 1.46 17.38 -3.07
C GLU A 54 1.32 15.86 -3.15
N TRP A 55 2.13 15.26 -4.01
CA TRP A 55 2.19 13.82 -4.21
C TRP A 55 3.61 13.39 -4.57
N GLU A 56 3.91 12.12 -4.32
CA GLU A 56 5.14 11.46 -4.71
C GLU A 56 4.82 10.02 -5.12
N GLU A 57 5.66 9.43 -5.97
CA GLU A 57 5.55 8.06 -6.43
C GLU A 57 6.86 7.32 -6.17
N VAL A 58 6.75 6.08 -5.70
CA VAL A 58 7.89 5.22 -5.40
C VAL A 58 7.65 3.87 -6.06
N LEU A 59 8.65 3.40 -6.83
CA LEU A 59 8.67 2.05 -7.36
C LEU A 59 9.37 1.12 -6.37
N THR A 60 8.74 -0.02 -6.11
CA THR A 60 9.28 -1.06 -5.22
C THR A 60 8.85 -2.43 -5.74
N CYS A 61 9.36 -3.50 -5.13
CA CYS A 61 9.00 -4.87 -5.44
C CYS A 61 8.67 -5.66 -4.16
N ASP A 62 8.09 -6.85 -4.35
CA ASP A 62 7.83 -7.78 -3.27
C ASP A 62 9.12 -8.38 -2.72
N LEU A 63 9.09 -8.76 -1.44
CA LEU A 63 10.16 -9.50 -0.81
C LEU A 63 9.92 -11.00 -0.96
N SER A 64 10.53 -11.60 -1.98
CA SER A 64 10.34 -13.02 -2.29
C SER A 64 11.31 -13.94 -1.53
N TYR A 65 10.97 -15.23 -1.44
CA TYR A 65 11.87 -16.24 -0.86
C TYR A 65 13.18 -16.35 -1.64
N ASP A 66 13.12 -16.27 -2.97
CA ASP A 66 14.30 -16.32 -3.83
C ASP A 66 15.22 -15.11 -3.60
N TYR A 67 14.65 -13.93 -3.33
CA TYR A 67 15.44 -12.76 -2.92
C TYR A 67 16.23 -13.03 -1.63
N VAL A 68 15.59 -13.64 -0.63
CA VAL A 68 16.25 -13.99 0.64
C VAL A 68 17.33 -15.03 0.42
N LYS A 69 17.05 -16.09 -0.34
CA LYS A 69 18.01 -17.16 -0.62
C LYS A 69 19.25 -16.65 -1.34
N ILE A 70 19.07 -15.84 -2.39
CA ILE A 70 20.17 -15.25 -3.15
C ILE A 70 21.03 -14.39 -2.23
N ASN A 71 20.46 -13.53 -1.40
CA ASN A 71 21.25 -12.61 -0.56
C ASN A 71 21.77 -13.23 0.74
N ALA A 72 21.23 -14.37 1.20
CA ALA A 72 21.70 -15.05 2.41
C ALA A 72 22.95 -15.93 2.15
N GLU A 73 23.16 -16.36 0.90
CA GLU A 73 24.32 -17.15 0.50
C GLU A 73 25.55 -16.29 0.16
N TYR A 74 25.38 -14.97 0.01
CA TYR A 74 26.47 -14.01 -0.08
C TYR A 74 26.75 -13.40 1.30
N THR A 75 28.00 -13.40 1.73
CA THR A 75 28.44 -12.53 2.83
C THR A 75 28.38 -11.08 2.33
N THR A 76 27.36 -10.34 2.75
CA THR A 76 27.22 -8.89 2.52
C THR A 76 27.82 -8.09 3.66
#